data_AF-A0A7X7EB88-F1
#
_entry.id   AF-A0A7X7EB88-F1
#
_cell.length_a   1.000
_cell.length_b   1.000
_cell.length_c   1.000
_cell.angle_alpha   90.00
_cell.angle_beta   90.00
_cell.angle_gamma   90.00
#
_symmetry.space_group_name_H-M   'P 1'
#
loop_
_entity.id
_entity.type
_entity.pdbx_description
1 polymer ?
#
loop_
_entity_poly.entity_id
_entity_poly.type
_entity_poly.pdbx_seq_one_letter_code
_entity_poly.pdbx_strand_id
1 'polypeptide(L)'
;MTRLPNRDYFIDHVNQTIAKHSHGKQVIGILFLDFDSFKSINDTAGHATGDLVLSKIAEVMAAVLDKDDIIARFGGDEFLMEVQRQKETDILLVTKDLLENKSFIYSIY
;
A
#
# COMPACT_ATOMS: atom_id res chain seq x y z
N MET A 1 5.35 -9.47 11.79
CA MET A 1 4.77 -8.09 11.82
C MET A 1 5.54 -7.13 10.90
N THR A 2 4.84 -6.44 10.00
CA THR A 2 5.33 -5.84 8.73
C THR A 2 6.14 -4.54 8.82
N ARG A 3 6.47 -4.02 10.01
CA ARG A 3 7.15 -2.72 10.23
C ARG A 3 6.51 -1.48 9.57
N LEU A 4 5.37 -1.63 8.89
CA LEU A 4 4.65 -0.52 8.27
C LEU A 4 3.96 0.34 9.33
N PRO A 5 3.78 1.64 9.06
CA PRO A 5 2.88 2.48 9.82
C PRO A 5 1.48 1.87 9.98
N ASN A 6 0.81 2.22 11.07
CA ASN A 6 -0.56 1.82 11.32
C ASN A 6 -1.56 2.83 10.73
N ARG A 7 -2.84 2.49 10.80
CA ARG A 7 -3.97 3.34 10.36
C ARG A 7 -3.92 4.76 10.94
N ASP A 8 -3.65 4.91 12.23
CA ASP A 8 -3.72 6.22 12.89
C ASP A 8 -2.62 7.15 12.37
N TYR A 9 -1.40 6.65 12.25
CA TYR A 9 -0.31 7.39 11.62
C TYR A 9 -0.66 7.79 10.19
N PHE A 10 -1.25 6.89 9.40
CA PHE A 10 -1.63 7.16 8.02
C PHE A 10 -2.61 8.33 7.92
N ILE A 11 -3.66 8.33 8.75
CA ILE A 11 -4.67 9.40 8.76
C ILE A 11 -4.04 10.74 9.15
N ASP A 12 -3.19 10.75 10.17
CA ASP A 12 -2.50 11.95 10.61
C ASP A 12 -1.55 12.49 9.52
N HIS A 13 -0.87 11.59 8.81
CA HIS A 13 0.01 11.96 7.69
C HIS A 13 -0.77 12.56 6.52
N VAL A 14 -1.83 11.89 6.06
CA VAL A 14 -2.70 12.39 4.97
C VAL A 14 -3.24 13.78 5.30
N ASN A 15 -3.72 14.00 6.53
CA ASN A 15 -4.20 15.31 6.95
C ASN A 15 -3.12 16.40 6.87
N GLN A 16 -1.87 16.06 7.24
CA GLN A 16 -0.73 16.97 7.09
C GLN A 16 -0.39 17.22 5.62
N THR A 17 -0.44 16.21 4.76
CA THR A 17 -0.20 16.36 3.33
C THR A 17 -1.25 17.28 2.69
N ILE A 18 -2.53 17.07 2.99
CA ILE A 18 -3.63 17.91 2.51
C ILE A 18 -3.42 19.36 2.97
N ALA A 19 -3.09 19.57 4.24
CA ALA A 19 -2.82 20.92 4.76
C ALA A 19 -1.64 21.59 4.03
N LYS A 20 -0.54 20.87 3.81
CA LYS A 20 0.64 21.33 3.07
C LYS A 20 0.33 21.72 1.62
N HIS A 21 -0.52 20.95 0.95
CA HIS A 21 -0.79 21.11 -0.49
C HIS A 21 -2.11 21.83 -0.79
N SER A 22 -2.78 22.38 0.23
CA SER A 22 -4.05 23.10 0.13
C SER A 22 -4.08 24.25 -0.89
N HIS A 23 -2.91 24.77 -1.29
CA HIS A 23 -2.76 25.87 -2.25
C HIS A 23 -1.93 25.47 -3.49
N GLY A 24 -1.55 24.19 -3.63
CA GLY A 24 -0.70 23.65 -4.70
C GLY A 24 -1.47 22.96 -5.84
N LYS A 25 -0.72 22.54 -6.88
CA LYS A 25 -1.23 21.71 -7.99
C LYS A 25 -1.03 20.19 -7.76
N GLN A 26 -0.61 19.80 -6.56
CA GLN A 26 -0.37 18.40 -6.24
C GLN A 26 -1.71 17.68 -6.08
N VAL A 27 -1.87 16.56 -6.77
CA VAL A 27 -2.98 15.62 -6.61
C VAL A 27 -2.55 14.55 -5.62
N ILE A 28 -3.40 14.31 -4.62
CA ILE A 28 -3.21 13.26 -3.62
C ILE A 28 -4.18 12.12 -3.94
N GLY A 29 -3.65 10.93 -4.19
CA GLY A 29 -4.42 9.71 -4.36
C GLY A 29 -4.38 8.87 -3.10
N ILE A 30 -5.53 8.36 -2.67
CA ILE A 30 -5.62 7.39 -1.58
C ILE A 30 -6.09 6.06 -2.17
N LEU A 31 -5.27 5.02 -2.03
CA LEU A 31 -5.56 3.67 -2.48
C LEU A 31 -5.84 2.78 -1.27
N PHE A 32 -6.93 2.04 -1.34
CA PHE A 32 -7.25 0.96 -0.40
C PHE A 32 -7.01 -0.36 -1.10
N LEU A 33 -6.18 -1.21 -0.49
CA LEU A 33 -5.71 -2.45 -1.06
C LEU A 33 -6.13 -3.59 -0.13
N ASP A 34 -6.83 -4.57 -0.68
CA ASP A 34 -7.23 -5.79 0.02
C ASP A 34 -6.60 -7.00 -0.67
N PHE A 35 -5.98 -7.87 0.11
CA PHE A 35 -5.35 -9.09 -0.40
C PHE A 35 -6.28 -10.28 -0.23
N ASP A 36 -7.15 -10.46 -1.23
CA ASP A 36 -8.06 -11.60 -1.32
C ASP A 36 -7.35 -12.93 -1.01
N SER A 37 -8.03 -13.80 -0.26
CA SER A 37 -7.54 -15.14 0.11
C SER A 37 -6.40 -15.22 1.12
N PHE A 38 -5.98 -14.12 1.76
CA PHE A 38 -4.97 -14.20 2.84
C PHE A 38 -5.40 -15.11 4.00
N LYS A 39 -6.68 -15.13 4.33
CA LYS A 39 -7.24 -16.06 5.31
C LYS A 39 -7.00 -17.53 4.93
N SER A 40 -7.13 -17.88 3.66
CA SER A 40 -6.87 -19.24 3.16
C SER A 40 -5.40 -19.65 3.34
N ILE A 41 -4.47 -18.71 3.18
CA ILE A 41 -3.04 -18.93 3.45
C ILE A 41 -2.82 -19.23 4.94
N ASN A 42 -3.42 -18.44 5.84
CA ASN A 42 -3.31 -18.70 7.28
C ASN A 42 -3.92 -20.05 7.67
N ASP A 43 -5.09 -20.39 7.11
CA ASP A 43 -5.80 -21.62 7.41
C ASP A 43 -5.04 -22.87 6.89
N THR A 44 -4.34 -22.74 5.75
CA THR A 44 -3.61 -23.86 5.10
C THR A 44 -2.17 -24.00 5.59
N ALA A 45 -1.46 -22.89 5.74
CA ALA A 45 -0.01 -22.85 5.96
C ALA A 45 0.40 -22.23 7.31
N GLY A 46 -0.57 -21.82 8.12
CA GLY A 46 -0.36 -21.27 9.45
C GLY A 46 0.03 -19.78 9.47
N HIS A 47 -0.19 -19.15 10.62
CA HIS A 47 0.05 -17.71 10.81
C HIS A 47 1.50 -17.26 10.59
N ALA A 48 2.49 -18.11 10.86
CA ALA A 48 3.89 -17.78 10.61
C ALA A 48 4.16 -17.55 9.12
N THR A 49 3.57 -18.37 8.25
CA THR A 49 3.65 -18.22 6.79
C THR A 49 2.89 -16.98 6.34
N GLY A 50 1.69 -16.74 6.89
CA GLY A 50 0.95 -15.51 6.63
C GLY A 50 1.75 -14.25 6.97
N ASP A 51 2.47 -14.25 8.09
CA ASP A 51 3.33 -13.13 8.49
C ASP A 51 4.48 -12.87 7.50
N LEU A 52 5.03 -13.92 6.89
CA LEU A 52 6.05 -13.81 5.84
C LEU A 52 5.45 -13.23 4.56
N VAL A 53 4.27 -13.70 4.15
CA VAL A 53 3.55 -13.18 2.98
C VAL A 53 3.24 -11.69 3.14
N LEU A 54 2.71 -11.29 4.28
CA LEU A 54 2.45 -9.88 4.58
C LEU A 54 3.73 -9.03 4.56
N SER A 55 4.84 -9.57 5.05
CA SER A 55 6.14 -8.89 5.02
C SER A 55 6.64 -8.73 3.59
N LYS A 56 6.42 -9.73 2.73
CA LYS A 56 6.80 -9.66 1.32
C LYS A 56 5.93 -8.68 0.54
N ILE A 57 4.62 -8.69 0.78
CA ILE A 57 3.69 -7.70 0.22
C ILE A 57 4.15 -6.29 0.58
N ALA A 58 4.47 -6.02 1.85
CA ALA A 58 4.94 -4.73 2.30
C ALA A 58 6.23 -4.30 1.58
N GLU A 59 7.19 -5.22 1.38
CA GLU A 59 8.43 -4.96 0.65
C GLU A 59 8.17 -4.60 -0.82
N VAL A 60 7.33 -5.39 -1.51
CA VAL A 60 7.02 -5.15 -2.94
C VAL A 60 6.26 -3.84 -3.11
N MET A 61 5.29 -3.56 -2.25
CA MET A 61 4.57 -2.29 -2.27
C MET A 61 5.51 -1.12 -2.04
N ALA A 62 6.43 -1.20 -1.08
CA ALA A 62 7.39 -0.12 -0.81
C ALA A 62 8.34 0.15 -1.99
N ALA A 63 8.61 -0.85 -2.84
CA ALA A 63 9.50 -0.71 -3.99
C ALA A 63 8.88 0.09 -5.15
N VAL A 64 7.55 0.25 -5.19
CA VAL A 64 6.85 1.05 -6.21
C VAL A 64 6.52 2.48 -5.76
N LEU A 65 6.85 2.81 -4.51
CA LEU A 65 6.57 4.12 -3.93
C LEU A 65 7.64 5.14 -4.31
N ASP A 66 7.21 6.36 -4.64
CA ASP A 66 8.09 7.51 -4.68
C ASP A 66 8.40 8.01 -3.26
N LYS A 67 9.38 8.92 -3.15
CA LYS A 67 9.88 9.45 -1.86
C LYS A 67 8.79 10.03 -0.95
N ASP A 68 7.79 10.66 -1.53
CA ASP A 68 6.72 11.35 -0.79
C ASP A 68 5.45 10.48 -0.65
N ASP A 69 5.46 9.27 -1.21
CA ASP A 69 4.37 8.33 -1.04
C ASP A 69 4.53 7.58 0.29
N ILE A 70 3.40 7.15 0.87
CA ILE A 70 3.42 6.34 2.08
C ILE A 70 2.51 5.13 1.92
N ILE A 71 2.90 4.02 2.56
CA ILE A 71 2.06 2.86 2.76
C ILE A 71 1.91 2.58 4.24
N ALA A 72 0.72 2.17 4.66
CA ALA A 72 0.38 1.74 5.99
C ALA A 72 -0.40 0.44 5.97
N ARG A 73 -0.31 -0.33 7.05
CA ARG A 73 -1.17 -1.49 7.29
C ARG A 73 -2.42 -1.02 8.04
N PHE A 74 -3.58 -1.25 7.44
CA PHE A 74 -4.87 -0.87 8.01
C PHE A 74 -5.45 -1.99 8.89
N GLY A 75 -5.38 -3.22 8.40
CA GLY A 75 -6.00 -4.40 9.02
C GLY A 75 -5.12 -5.65 8.93
N GLY A 76 -5.75 -6.82 8.93
CA GLY A 76 -5.05 -8.11 8.81
C GLY A 76 -4.27 -8.20 7.50
N ASP A 77 -5.00 -8.08 6.41
CA ASP A 77 -4.60 -8.16 5.01
C ASP A 77 -4.86 -6.85 4.24
N GLU A 78 -5.41 -5.84 4.91
CA GLU A 78 -5.75 -4.54 4.32
C GLU A 78 -4.59 -3.55 4.45
N PHE A 79 -4.29 -2.86 3.34
CA PHE A 79 -3.26 -1.82 3.25
C PHE A 79 -3.84 -0.51 2.71
N LEU A 80 -3.28 0.59 3.20
CA LEU A 80 -3.57 1.94 2.75
C LEU A 80 -2.33 2.55 2.12
N MET A 81 -2.50 3.22 0.99
CA MET A 81 -1.41 3.92 0.32
C MET A 81 -1.83 5.34 -0.03
N GLU A 82 -0.96 6.30 0.26
CA GLU A 82 -1.07 7.68 -0.21
C GLU A 82 -0.03 7.88 -1.29
N VAL A 83 -0.46 8.39 -2.44
CA VAL A 83 0.42 8.74 -3.55
C VAL A 83 0.27 10.22 -3.89
N GLN A 84 1.40 10.90 -4.06
CA GLN A 84 1.42 12.32 -4.37
C GLN A 84 1.93 12.55 -5.78
N ARG A 85 1.09 13.09 -6.67
CA ARG A 85 1.43 13.30 -8.09
C ARG A 85 1.06 14.69 -8.59
N GLN A 86 1.56 15.07 -9.76
CA GLN A 86 1.21 16.35 -10.38
C GLN A 86 -0.11 16.29 -11.14
N LYS A 87 -0.49 15.09 -11.62
CA LYS A 87 -1.72 14.87 -12.38
C LYS A 87 -2.40 13.59 -11.92
N GLU A 88 -3.73 13.57 -12.05
CA GLU A 88 -4.55 12.38 -11.80
C GLU A 88 -4.14 11.19 -12.68
N THR A 89 -3.73 11.45 -13.93
CA THR A 89 -3.23 10.42 -14.85
C THR A 89 -2.02 9.65 -14.31
N ASP A 90 -1.19 10.30 -13.50
CA ASP A 90 0.01 9.70 -12.95
C ASP A 90 -0.34 8.75 -11.79
N ILE A 91 -1.45 9.02 -11.08
CA ILE A 91 -1.99 8.10 -10.05
C ILE A 91 -2.49 6.81 -10.72
N LEU A 92 -3.17 6.94 -11.87
CA LEU A 92 -3.65 5.78 -12.63
C LEU A 92 -2.49 4.89 -13.12
N LEU A 93 -1.34 5.47 -13.45
CA LEU A 93 -0.14 4.72 -13.80
C LEU A 93 0.37 3.89 -12.63
N VAL A 94 0.41 4.47 -11.42
CA VAL A 94 0.80 3.71 -10.21
C VAL A 94 -0.16 2.55 -9.95
N THR A 95 -1.47 2.79 -10.03
CA THR A 95 -2.47 1.72 -9.87
C THR A 95 -2.28 0.63 -10.92
N LYS A 96 -1.94 1.00 -12.15
CA LYS A 96 -1.68 0.06 -13.23
C LYS A 96 -0.41 -0.75 -12.97
N ASP A 97 0.68 -0.12 -12.53
CA ASP A 97 1.95 -0.79 -12.21
C ASP A 97 1.80 -1.77 -11.03
N LEU A 98 0.94 -1.44 -10.06
CA LEU A 98 0.55 -2.31 -8.95
C LEU A 98 -0.20 -3.57 -9.43
N LEU A 99 -1.09 -3.43 -10.42
CA LEU A 99 -1.90 -4.52 -10.97
C LEU A 99 -1.17 -5.35 -12.04
N GLU A 100 -0.34 -4.72 -12.87
CA GLU A 100 0.32 -5.35 -14.02
C GLU A 100 1.67 -5.97 -13.69
N ASN A 101 2.30 -5.62 -12.57
CA ASN A 101 3.44 -6.38 -12.07
C ASN A 101 2.98 -7.81 -11.73
N LYS A 102 3.05 -8.72 -12.69
CA LYS A 102 2.74 -10.14 -12.46
C LYS A 102 3.63 -10.76 -11.38
N SER A 103 4.81 -10.19 -11.11
CA SER A 103 5.66 -10.53 -9.95
C SER A 103 4.94 -10.38 -8.61
N PHE A 104 3.90 -9.53 -8.52
CA PHE A 104 3.07 -9.36 -7.33
C PHE A 104 2.28 -10.63 -6.97
N ILE A 105 1.85 -11.37 -8.01
CA ILE A 105 1.13 -12.64 -7.87
C ILE A 105 2.13 -13.80 -7.81
N TYR A 106 3.16 -13.81 -8.65
CA TYR A 106 4.14 -14.92 -8.72
C TYR A 106 5.16 -14.94 -7.57
N SER A 107 5.34 -13.86 -6.80
CA SER A 107 6.23 -13.88 -5.62
C SER A 107 5.55 -14.41 -4.35
N ILE A 108 4.26 -14.76 -4.42
CA ILE A 108 3.46 -15.35 -3.33
C ILE A 108 3.22 -16.87 -3.55
N TYR A 109 3.64 -17.42 -4.70
CA TYR A 109 3.62 -18.86 -4.99
C TYR A 109 5.01 -19.47 -4.94
#